data_AF-A0A9W8H2P4-F1
#
_entry.id   AF-A0A9W8H2P4-F1
#
_cell.length_a   1.000
_cell.length_b   1.000
_cell.length_c   1.000
_cell.angle_alpha   90.00
_cell.angle_beta   90.00
_cell.angle_gamma   90.00
#
_symmetry.space_group_name_H-M   'P 1'
#
loop_
_entity.id
_entity.type
_entity.pdbx_description
1 polymer ?
#
loop_
_entity_poly.entity_id
_entity_poly.type
_entity_poly.pdbx_seq_one_letter_code
_entity_poly.pdbx_strand_id
1 'polypeptide(L)'
;MSSMRHEQESVGILESRPSSPSSAAGASMMAKTPTFEYYGFVVYLVSLTSFAVYLLWAYLPDPVLEAAGITYYPERYWALAMPAWWMSAIAAIFLFNMAANMYHTPLLNSINNITDSQSLLPSEMNCADKFFCDEVGGIPPIGDLPISLVNICLYQ
;
A
#
# COMPACT_ATOMS: atom_id res chain seq x y z
N MET A 1 -15.67 -38.16 60.76
CA MET A 1 -16.05 -37.94 59.34
C MET A 1 -16.16 -36.44 59.06
N SER A 2 -15.08 -35.70 59.29
CA SER A 2 -15.02 -34.22 59.19
C SER A 2 -13.75 -33.80 58.43
N SER A 3 -13.45 -34.52 57.35
CA SER A 3 -12.28 -34.31 56.50
C SER A 3 -12.66 -34.56 55.03
N MET A 4 -13.83 -34.06 54.62
CA MET A 4 -14.30 -34.00 53.22
C MET A 4 -15.05 -32.69 52.96
N ARG A 5 -14.85 -31.66 53.79
CA ARG A 5 -15.49 -30.33 53.64
C ARG A 5 -14.51 -29.23 53.21
N HIS A 6 -13.19 -29.48 53.29
CA HIS A 6 -12.18 -28.48 52.92
C HIS A 6 -11.68 -28.55 51.47
N GLU A 7 -11.96 -29.62 50.73
CA GLU A 7 -11.57 -29.72 49.30
C GLU A 7 -12.67 -29.28 48.33
N GLN A 8 -13.91 -29.12 48.79
CA GLN A 8 -15.03 -28.76 47.92
C GLN A 8 -15.20 -27.23 47.78
N GLU A 9 -14.52 -26.44 48.62
CA GLU A 9 -14.51 -24.98 48.57
C GLU A 9 -13.46 -24.43 47.58
N SER A 10 -12.35 -25.17 47.37
CA SER A 10 -11.29 -24.82 46.41
C SER A 10 -11.66 -25.11 44.96
N VAL A 11 -12.64 -25.98 44.71
CA VAL A 11 -13.13 -26.33 43.36
C VAL A 11 -14.21 -25.33 42.86
N GLY A 12 -14.80 -24.53 43.76
CA GLY A 12 -15.85 -23.55 43.43
C GLY A 12 -15.37 -22.15 43.04
N ILE A 13 -14.06 -21.87 43.08
CA ILE A 13 -13.51 -20.51 42.90
C ILE A 13 -12.75 -20.32 41.57
N LEU A 14 -12.67 -21.34 40.71
CA LEU A 14 -12.04 -21.23 39.38
C LEU A 14 -13.03 -21.28 38.19
N GLU A 15 -14.34 -21.37 38.43
CA GLU A 15 -15.37 -21.40 37.38
C GLU A 15 -16.15 -20.08 37.28
N SER A 16 -15.43 -18.95 37.11
CA SER A 16 -16.08 -17.70 36.67
C SER A 16 -15.08 -16.81 35.94
N ARG A 17 -14.50 -17.31 34.84
CA ARG A 17 -13.87 -16.43 33.86
C ARG A 17 -14.98 -15.91 32.93
N PRO A 18 -15.33 -14.61 32.94
CA PRO A 18 -16.21 -14.07 31.92
C PRO A 18 -15.52 -14.24 30.56
N SER A 19 -16.08 -15.13 29.75
CA SER A 19 -15.75 -15.29 28.34
C SER A 19 -16.33 -14.10 27.57
N SER A 20 -15.53 -13.03 27.42
CA SER A 20 -15.62 -12.08 26.31
C SER A 20 -14.38 -11.18 26.29
N PRO A 21 -13.72 -11.00 25.14
CA PRO A 21 -14.39 -10.35 24.02
C PRO A 21 -14.12 -11.04 22.67
N SER A 22 -14.82 -12.14 22.38
CA SER A 22 -15.00 -12.56 20.98
C SER A 22 -15.89 -11.56 20.21
N SER A 23 -16.53 -10.62 20.91
CA SER A 23 -17.24 -9.47 20.32
C SER A 23 -16.35 -8.26 19.97
N ALA A 24 -15.03 -8.29 20.25
CA ALA A 24 -14.13 -7.20 19.84
C ALA A 24 -13.56 -7.39 18.42
N ALA A 25 -13.43 -8.65 17.95
CA ALA A 25 -12.93 -8.94 16.61
C ALA A 25 -13.94 -8.58 15.49
N GLY A 26 -15.23 -8.47 15.81
CA GLY A 26 -16.26 -8.05 14.87
C GLY A 26 -16.51 -6.54 14.81
N ALA A 27 -15.98 -5.75 15.76
CA ALA A 27 -16.25 -4.32 15.86
C ALA A 27 -15.19 -3.42 15.20
N SER A 28 -13.98 -3.92 14.96
CA SER A 28 -12.93 -3.16 14.26
C SER A 28 -13.04 -3.19 12.74
N MET A 29 -13.94 -4.01 12.19
CA MET A 29 -14.40 -3.92 10.80
C MET A 29 -15.63 -3.03 10.63
N MET A 30 -15.85 -2.06 11.53
CA MET A 30 -16.34 -0.77 11.04
C MET A 30 -15.22 -0.17 10.18
N ALA A 31 -15.13 -0.67 8.95
CA ALA A 31 -14.51 0.03 7.85
C ALA A 31 -15.19 1.39 7.82
N LYS A 32 -14.58 2.37 8.49
CA LYS A 32 -14.97 3.76 8.41
C LYS A 32 -14.85 4.07 6.94
N THR A 33 -15.98 4.05 6.23
CA THR A 33 -16.03 4.39 4.82
C THR A 33 -15.27 5.71 4.71
N PRO A 34 -14.15 5.76 3.98
CA PRO A 34 -13.39 6.98 3.88
C PRO A 34 -14.29 7.98 3.17
N THR A 35 -14.97 8.85 3.92
CA THR A 35 -15.80 9.92 3.38
C THR A 35 -14.84 11.00 2.85
N PHE A 36 -14.16 10.71 1.75
CA PHE A 36 -13.23 11.61 1.08
C PHE A 36 -13.65 11.96 -0.35
N GLU A 37 -14.74 11.36 -0.85
CA GLU A 37 -15.19 11.51 -2.24
C GLU A 37 -15.49 12.97 -2.62
N TYR A 38 -16.03 13.76 -1.69
CA TYR A 38 -16.34 15.16 -1.95
C TYR A 38 -15.09 16.04 -2.10
N TYR A 39 -13.95 15.69 -1.49
CA TYR A 39 -12.72 16.46 -1.69
C TYR A 39 -12.23 16.35 -3.13
N GLY A 40 -12.30 15.15 -3.72
CA GLY A 40 -11.98 14.95 -5.13
C GLY A 40 -12.91 15.77 -6.05
N PHE A 41 -14.20 15.78 -5.74
CA PHE A 41 -15.18 16.59 -6.49
C PHE A 41 -14.92 18.09 -6.38
N VAL A 42 -14.66 18.62 -5.18
CA VAL A 42 -14.34 20.03 -4.98
C VAL A 42 -13.03 20.41 -5.67
N VAL A 43 -11.99 19.59 -5.55
CA VAL A 43 -10.71 19.79 -6.24
C VAL A 43 -10.91 19.76 -7.76
N TYR A 44 -11.73 18.85 -8.28
CA TYR A 44 -12.07 18.80 -9.69
C TYR A 44 -12.74 20.09 -10.18
N LEU A 45 -13.78 20.56 -9.49
CA LEU A 45 -14.45 21.81 -9.86
C LEU A 45 -13.51 23.02 -9.81
N VAL A 46 -12.75 23.15 -8.72
CA VAL A 46 -11.77 24.25 -8.57
C VAL A 46 -10.70 24.19 -9.64
N SER A 47 -10.19 22.99 -9.95
CA SER A 47 -9.17 22.81 -10.99
C SER A 47 -9.73 23.14 -12.37
N LEU A 48 -10.96 22.70 -12.67
CA LEU A 48 -11.61 22.97 -13.95
C LEU A 48 -11.89 24.47 -14.13
N THR A 49 -12.44 25.14 -13.10
CA THR A 49 -12.68 26.59 -13.15
C THR A 49 -11.37 27.37 -13.26
N SER A 50 -10.35 27.01 -12.48
CA SER A 50 -9.03 27.66 -12.55
C SER A 50 -8.38 27.45 -13.92
N PHE A 51 -8.51 26.27 -14.50
CA PHE A 51 -8.03 25.97 -15.84
C PHE A 51 -8.76 26.79 -16.91
N ALA A 52 -10.09 26.93 -16.81
CA ALA A 52 -10.86 27.77 -17.73
C ALA A 52 -10.42 29.25 -17.64
N VAL A 53 -10.25 29.78 -16.43
CA VAL A 53 -9.74 31.15 -16.21
C VAL A 53 -8.34 31.31 -16.79
N TYR A 54 -7.46 30.32 -16.59
CA TYR A 54 -6.11 30.30 -17.16
C TYR A 54 -6.14 30.33 -18.69
N LEU A 55 -6.99 29.53 -19.34
CA LEU A 55 -7.14 29.55 -20.81
C LEU A 55 -7.67 30.90 -21.29
N LEU A 56 -8.69 31.45 -20.63
CA LEU A 56 -9.22 32.76 -20.98
C LEU A 56 -8.13 33.83 -20.90
N TRP A 57 -7.36 33.85 -19.82
CA TRP A 57 -6.23 34.77 -19.66
C TRP A 57 -5.13 34.56 -20.72
N ALA A 58 -4.79 33.30 -21.03
CA ALA A 58 -3.72 32.99 -21.98
C ALA A 58 -4.07 33.37 -23.44
N TYR A 59 -5.33 33.17 -23.85
CA TYR A 59 -5.76 33.29 -25.24
C TYR A 59 -6.56 34.55 -25.59
N LEU A 60 -7.22 35.22 -24.64
CA LEU A 60 -7.92 36.47 -24.95
C LEU A 60 -6.93 37.59 -25.32
N PRO A 61 -7.28 38.48 -26.27
CA PRO A 61 -6.49 39.67 -26.55
C PRO A 61 -6.62 40.73 -25.44
N ASP A 62 -5.58 41.53 -25.25
CA ASP A 62 -5.49 42.57 -24.20
C ASP A 62 -6.73 43.49 -24.09
N PRO A 63 -7.30 44.04 -25.18
CA PRO A 63 -8.47 44.93 -25.07
C PRO A 63 -9.71 44.25 -24.47
N VAL A 64 -9.85 42.94 -24.60
CA VAL A 64 -10.98 42.19 -24.01
C VAL A 64 -10.77 41.98 -22.52
N LEU A 65 -9.52 41.74 -22.09
CA LEU A 65 -9.14 41.63 -20.68
C LEU A 65 -9.27 42.98 -19.96
N GLU A 66 -8.84 44.06 -20.60
CA GLU A 66 -8.98 45.43 -20.08
C GLU A 66 -10.45 45.83 -19.96
N ALA A 67 -11.29 45.49 -20.95
CA ALA A 67 -12.74 45.70 -20.87
C ALA A 67 -13.42 44.89 -19.75
N ALA A 68 -12.87 43.73 -19.39
CA ALA A 68 -13.29 42.93 -18.24
C ALA A 68 -12.79 43.49 -16.89
N GLY A 69 -12.01 44.58 -16.90
CA GLY A 69 -11.46 45.22 -15.71
C GLY A 69 -10.15 44.60 -15.20
N ILE A 70 -9.53 43.70 -15.96
CA ILE A 70 -8.29 43.01 -15.58
C ILE A 70 -7.11 43.74 -16.23
N THR A 71 -6.54 44.71 -15.51
CA THR A 71 -5.44 45.55 -16.01
C THR A 71 -4.06 45.13 -15.52
N TYR A 72 -3.97 44.26 -14.51
CA TYR A 72 -2.70 43.78 -13.97
C TYR A 72 -2.66 42.25 -13.97
N TYR A 73 -1.84 41.69 -14.87
CA TYR A 73 -1.60 40.26 -14.99
C TYR A 73 -0.14 39.99 -15.38
N PRO A 74 0.41 38.80 -15.08
CA PRO A 74 1.79 38.47 -15.44
C PRO A 74 2.00 38.44 -16.96
N GLU A 75 3.26 38.49 -17.41
CA GLU A 75 3.58 38.41 -18.83
C GLU A 75 3.04 37.13 -19.48
N ARG A 76 2.55 37.23 -20.73
CA ARG A 76 1.98 36.10 -21.49
C ARG A 76 2.97 34.94 -21.67
N TYR A 77 4.27 35.18 -21.56
CA TYR A 77 5.30 34.12 -21.56
C TYR A 77 5.01 33.03 -20.53
N TRP A 78 4.46 33.39 -19.37
CA TRP A 78 4.11 32.43 -18.31
C TRP A 78 3.04 31.42 -18.73
N ALA A 79 2.20 31.76 -19.71
CA ALA A 79 1.26 30.82 -20.30
C ALA A 79 1.97 29.66 -21.00
N LEU A 80 3.17 29.86 -21.55
CA LEU A 80 3.97 28.78 -22.14
C LEU A 80 4.91 28.13 -21.12
N ALA A 81 5.50 28.95 -20.24
CA ALA A 81 6.49 28.48 -19.28
C ALA A 81 5.90 27.48 -18.27
N MET A 82 4.69 27.73 -17.76
CA MET A 82 4.07 26.83 -16.78
C MET A 82 3.82 25.42 -17.33
N PRO A 83 3.15 25.22 -18.49
CA PRO A 83 2.99 23.89 -19.07
C PRO A 83 4.33 23.21 -19.40
N ALA A 84 5.30 23.95 -19.94
CA ALA A 84 6.62 23.40 -20.25
C ALA A 84 7.36 22.92 -18.99
N TRP A 85 7.30 23.70 -17.91
CA TRP A 85 7.87 23.31 -16.63
C TRP A 85 7.16 22.09 -16.04
N TRP A 86 5.83 22.01 -16.12
CA TRP A 86 5.06 20.84 -15.67
C TRP A 86 5.46 19.55 -16.40
N MET A 87 5.58 19.60 -17.74
CA MET A 87 6.03 18.46 -18.52
C MET A 87 7.45 18.02 -18.14
N SER A 88 8.33 19.00 -17.89
CA SER A 88 9.71 18.76 -17.46
C SER A 88 9.76 18.15 -16.05
N ALA A 89 8.92 18.62 -15.13
CA ALA A 89 8.80 18.10 -13.77
C ALA A 89 8.31 16.65 -13.76
N ILE A 90 7.32 16.30 -14.58
CA ILE A 90 6.84 14.91 -14.73
C ILE A 90 7.99 14.00 -15.16
N ALA A 91 8.74 14.37 -16.20
CA ALA A 91 9.89 13.60 -16.66
C ALA A 91 10.97 13.47 -15.57
N ALA A 92 11.24 14.57 -14.85
CA ALA A 92 12.20 14.57 -13.74
C ALA A 92 11.76 13.63 -12.60
N ILE A 93 10.46 13.57 -12.28
CA ILE A 93 9.92 12.65 -11.27
C ILE A 93 10.18 11.20 -11.68
N PHE A 94 9.94 10.82 -12.95
CA PHE A 94 10.23 9.46 -13.42
C PHE A 94 11.72 9.13 -13.33
N LEU A 95 12.59 10.04 -13.78
CA LEU A 95 14.04 9.86 -13.69
C LEU A 95 14.51 9.74 -12.23
N PHE A 96 13.95 10.56 -11.35
CA PHE A 96 14.26 10.51 -9.91
C PHE A 96 13.81 9.19 -9.29
N ASN A 97 12.59 8.73 -9.59
CA ASN A 97 12.11 7.43 -9.10
C ASN A 97 12.97 6.28 -9.63
N MET A 98 13.38 6.31 -10.90
CA MET A 98 14.30 5.33 -11.45
C MET A 98 15.64 5.34 -10.70
N ALA A 99 16.24 6.51 -10.51
CA ALA A 99 17.50 6.66 -9.79
C ALA A 99 17.38 6.21 -8.32
N ALA A 100 16.29 6.57 -7.64
CA ALA A 100 16.01 6.15 -6.27
C ALA A 100 15.84 4.62 -6.18
N ASN A 101 15.07 4.02 -7.09
CA ASN A 101 14.91 2.57 -7.15
C ASN A 101 16.26 1.88 -7.38
N MET A 102 17.09 2.39 -8.30
CA MET A 102 18.43 1.85 -8.53
C MET A 102 19.35 2.01 -7.30
N TYR A 103 19.23 3.12 -6.57
CA TYR A 103 20.01 3.36 -5.35
C TYR A 103 19.62 2.42 -4.21
N HIS A 104 18.32 2.08 -4.10
CA HIS A 104 17.81 1.19 -3.07
C HIS A 104 17.87 -0.30 -3.45
N THR A 105 18.03 -0.64 -4.74
CA THR A 105 18.12 -2.03 -5.20
C THR A 105 19.51 -2.61 -4.93
N PRO A 106 19.63 -3.78 -4.29
CA PRO A 106 20.92 -4.43 -4.09
C PRO A 106 21.53 -4.89 -5.43
N LEU A 107 22.86 -5.07 -5.46
CA LEU A 107 23.60 -5.53 -6.65
C LEU A 107 22.93 -6.77 -7.27
N LEU A 108 22.93 -6.89 -8.60
CA LEU A 108 22.24 -7.96 -9.35
C LEU A 108 22.59 -9.39 -8.87
N ASN A 109 23.79 -9.59 -8.32
CA ASN A 109 24.25 -10.89 -7.81
C ASN A 109 23.85 -11.18 -6.36
N SER A 110 23.07 -10.30 -5.72
CA SER A 110 22.63 -10.50 -4.34
C SER A 110 21.39 -11.39 -4.27
N ILE A 111 21.42 -12.40 -3.39
CA ILE A 111 20.26 -13.24 -3.05
C ILE A 111 19.09 -12.40 -2.50
N ASN A 112 19.37 -11.21 -1.96
CA ASN A 112 18.37 -10.28 -1.45
C ASN A 112 17.42 -9.74 -2.53
N ASN A 113 17.76 -9.92 -3.82
CA ASN A 113 16.83 -9.63 -4.93
C ASN A 113 15.76 -10.71 -5.12
N ILE A 114 15.96 -11.90 -4.56
CA ILE A 114 15.06 -13.06 -4.68
C ILE A 114 14.34 -13.32 -3.35
N THR A 115 15.04 -13.10 -2.23
CA THR A 115 14.59 -13.51 -0.90
C THR A 115 14.85 -12.37 0.08
N ASP A 116 13.81 -11.90 0.76
CA ASP A 116 13.91 -10.84 1.77
C ASP A 116 13.91 -11.42 3.20
N SER A 117 14.00 -10.55 4.22
CA SER A 117 14.01 -10.99 5.62
C SER A 117 12.65 -11.49 6.12
N GLN A 118 11.57 -11.19 5.40
CA GLN A 118 10.23 -11.66 5.71
C GLN A 118 9.87 -12.96 4.99
N SER A 119 10.75 -13.43 4.09
CA SER A 119 10.55 -14.70 3.40
C SER A 119 10.51 -15.87 4.38
N LEU A 120 9.47 -16.69 4.24
CA LEU A 120 9.24 -17.87 5.05
C LEU A 120 9.79 -19.08 4.30
N LEU A 121 11.11 -19.14 4.21
CA LEU A 121 11.78 -20.26 3.57
C LEU A 121 11.84 -21.48 4.51
N PRO A 122 11.45 -22.66 4.04
CA PRO A 122 11.67 -23.93 4.71
C PRO A 122 13.16 -24.11 5.01
N SER A 123 13.51 -24.38 6.27
CA SER A 123 14.92 -24.45 6.72
C SER A 123 15.72 -25.63 6.14
N GLU A 124 15.08 -26.56 5.45
CA GLU A 124 15.64 -27.83 5.00
C GLU A 124 15.51 -27.98 3.47
N MET A 125 16.46 -27.43 2.70
CA MET A 125 16.48 -27.52 1.23
C MET A 125 16.91 -28.90 0.68
N ASN A 126 17.34 -29.83 1.54
CA ASN A 126 17.88 -31.13 1.12
C ASN A 126 16.81 -32.17 0.73
N CYS A 127 15.53 -31.84 0.84
CA CYS A 127 14.48 -32.78 0.56
C CYS A 127 13.37 -32.09 -0.23
N ALA A 128 13.52 -32.02 -1.56
CA ALA A 128 12.35 -32.00 -2.43
C ALA A 128 11.39 -33.12 -2.01
N ASP A 129 11.95 -34.27 -1.62
CA ASP A 129 11.25 -35.38 -0.99
C ASP A 129 10.51 -35.01 0.32
N LYS A 130 10.89 -34.02 1.14
CA LYS A 130 10.12 -33.66 2.35
C LYS A 130 8.97 -32.71 2.04
N PHE A 131 9.07 -31.93 0.96
CA PHE A 131 7.97 -31.09 0.50
C PHE A 131 6.83 -31.92 -0.09
N PHE A 132 7.17 -33.00 -0.79
CA PHE A 132 6.20 -33.89 -1.44
C PHE A 132 5.88 -35.14 -0.61
N CYS A 133 6.76 -35.57 0.30
CA CYS A 133 6.59 -36.76 1.14
C CYS A 133 6.43 -36.43 2.63
N ASP A 134 5.73 -35.33 2.97
CA ASP A 134 4.94 -35.35 4.20
C ASP A 134 3.73 -36.27 3.93
N GLU A 135 3.99 -37.57 4.07
CA GLU A 135 3.16 -38.71 3.72
C GLU A 135 1.92 -38.86 4.63
N VAL A 136 1.39 -37.79 5.22
CA VAL A 136 0.31 -37.88 6.22
C VAL A 136 -0.75 -36.79 6.05
N GLY A 137 -1.36 -36.70 4.87
CA GLY A 137 -2.74 -36.21 4.67
C GLY A 137 -3.12 -34.81 5.19
N GLY A 138 -2.15 -33.95 5.51
CA GLY A 138 -2.34 -32.60 6.02
C GLY A 138 -1.97 -31.52 5.01
N ILE A 139 -2.53 -30.31 5.18
CA ILE A 139 -2.10 -29.13 4.40
C ILE A 139 -0.77 -28.65 5.01
N PRO A 140 0.31 -28.49 4.21
CA PRO A 140 1.59 -28.02 4.71
C PRO A 140 1.49 -26.59 5.28
N PRO A 141 2.40 -26.19 6.18
CA PRO A 141 2.43 -24.82 6.70
C PRO A 141 2.62 -23.81 5.56
N ILE A 142 1.95 -22.66 5.66
CA ILE A 142 2.09 -21.59 4.66
C ILE A 142 3.52 -21.03 4.71
N GLY A 143 4.20 -21.04 3.57
CA GLY A 143 5.57 -20.58 3.42
C GLY A 143 5.92 -20.39 1.95
N ASP A 144 7.05 -19.74 1.70
CA ASP A 144 7.49 -19.43 0.34
C ASP A 144 8.14 -20.64 -0.33
N LEU A 145 7.83 -20.85 -1.61
CA LEU A 145 8.41 -21.93 -2.41
C LEU A 145 9.70 -21.45 -3.08
N PRO A 146 10.87 -22.03 -2.77
CA PRO A 146 12.12 -21.58 -3.37
C PRO A 146 12.14 -21.82 -4.89
N ILE A 147 12.62 -20.83 -5.64
CA ILE A 147 12.68 -20.85 -7.11
C ILE A 147 13.44 -22.08 -7.66
N SER A 148 14.45 -22.57 -6.92
CA SER A 148 15.20 -23.77 -7.28
C SER A 148 14.32 -25.02 -7.35
N LEU A 149 13.36 -25.17 -6.43
CA LEU A 149 12.44 -26.30 -6.40
C LEU A 149 11.42 -26.18 -7.54
N VAL A 150 10.89 -24.99 -7.77
CA VAL A 150 10.00 -24.71 -8.92
C VAL A 150 10.69 -25.08 -10.24
N ASN A 151 11.96 -24.70 -10.40
CA ASN A 151 12.72 -24.98 -11.60
C ASN A 151 12.91 -26.49 -11.82
N ILE A 152 13.24 -27.23 -10.76
CA ILE A 152 13.38 -28.68 -10.80
C ILE A 152 12.04 -29.36 -11.11
N CYS A 153 10.92 -28.86 -10.62
CA CYS A 153 9.62 -29.51 -10.84
C CYS A 153 8.97 -29.19 -12.19
N LEU A 154 9.12 -27.96 -12.69
CA LEU A 154 8.43 -27.50 -13.91
C LEU A 154 9.26 -27.62 -15.19
N TYR A 155 10.59 -27.56 -15.10
CA TYR A 155 11.47 -27.43 -16.28
C TYR A 155 12.47 -28.59 -16.41
N GLN A 156 12.10 -29.79 -15.97
CA GLN A 156 12.85 -31.03 -16.23
C GLN A 156 12.74 -31.49 -17.69
#